data_AF-A0A1F8WJF4-F1
#
_entry.id   AF-A0A1F8WJF4-F1
#
_cell.length_a   1.000
_cell.length_b   1.000
_cell.length_c   1.000
_cell.angle_alpha   90.00
_cell.angle_beta   90.00
_cell.angle_gamma   90.00
#
_symmetry.space_group_name_H-M   'P 1'
#
loop_
_entity.id
_entity.type
_entity.pdbx_description
1 polymer ?
#
loop_
_entity_poly.entity_id
_entity_poly.type
_entity_poly.pdbx_seq_one_letter_code
_entity_poly.pdbx_strand_id
1 'polypeptide(L)'
;MKTENTDLLFLGLTRPTMFLGVTQSFFVINGLLNTILFLASNSFLPLMLFLPLLHGLGYVACLKDPRTFDLWFAYAKHCTKCKNKRFWNGANSYDVF
;
A
#
# COMPACT_ATOMS: atom_id res chain seq x y z
N MET A 1 -0.06 -12.04 21.61
CA MET A 1 -1.08 -11.02 21.30
C MET A 1 -2.39 -11.55 21.84
N LYS A 2 -2.96 -10.91 22.86
CA LYS A 2 -4.16 -11.40 23.56
C LYS A 2 -5.34 -11.21 22.60
N THR A 3 -6.03 -12.28 22.23
CA THR A 3 -7.26 -12.23 21.44
C THR A 3 -8.38 -11.71 22.34
N GLU A 4 -8.49 -10.38 22.42
CA GLU A 4 -9.76 -9.73 22.73
C GLU A 4 -10.83 -10.26 21.77
N ASN A 5 -12.07 -10.36 22.24
CA ASN A 5 -13.21 -11.02 21.61
C ASN A 5 -13.71 -10.26 20.36
N THR A 6 -12.85 -10.05 19.36
CA THR A 6 -13.23 -9.39 18.09
C THR A 6 -13.79 -10.42 17.13
N ASP A 7 -15.07 -10.28 16.80
CA ASP A 7 -15.73 -11.10 15.78
C ASP A 7 -15.00 -10.97 14.44
N LEU A 8 -14.58 -12.12 13.89
CA LEU A 8 -13.88 -12.20 12.60
C LEU A 8 -14.71 -11.60 11.47
N LEU A 9 -16.04 -11.70 11.55
CA LEU A 9 -16.95 -11.13 10.57
C LEU A 9 -16.87 -9.60 10.55
N PHE A 10 -16.85 -8.97 11.73
CA PHE A 10 -16.70 -7.52 11.86
C PHE A 10 -15.30 -7.04 11.44
N LEU A 11 -14.27 -7.81 11.81
CA LEU A 11 -12.89 -7.52 11.43
C LEU A 11 -12.66 -7.64 9.91
N GLY A 12 -13.31 -8.60 9.25
CA GLY A 12 -13.30 -8.73 7.79
C GLY A 12 -13.98 -7.55 7.11
N LEU A 13 -15.12 -7.10 7.65
CA LEU A 13 -15.90 -5.99 7.09
C LEU A 13 -15.19 -4.63 7.18
N THR A 14 -14.32 -4.46 8.17
CA THR A 14 -13.60 -3.19 8.44
C THR A 14 -12.20 -3.14 7.84
N ARG A 15 -11.67 -4.29 7.40
CA ARG A 15 -10.39 -4.35 6.69
C ARG A 15 -10.55 -3.89 5.24
N PRO A 16 -9.51 -3.22 4.67
CA PRO A 16 -9.50 -2.92 3.26
C PRO A 16 -9.51 -4.22 2.45
N THR A 17 -9.93 -4.16 1.20
CA THR A 17 -9.88 -5.32 0.30
C THR A 17 -8.42 -5.69 0.03
N MET A 18 -8.07 -6.95 0.29
CA MET A 18 -6.71 -7.48 0.16
C MET A 18 -6.65 -8.61 -0.86
N PHE A 19 -5.57 -8.68 -1.63
CA PHE A 19 -5.28 -9.74 -2.58
C PHE A 19 -3.83 -10.21 -2.41
N LEU A 20 -3.63 -11.53 -2.27
CA LEU A 20 -2.31 -12.15 -2.02
C LEU A 20 -1.49 -11.45 -0.91
N GLY A 21 -2.17 -11.04 0.16
CA GLY A 21 -1.55 -10.42 1.34
C GLY A 21 -1.21 -8.93 1.20
N VAL A 22 -1.59 -8.27 0.10
CA VAL A 22 -1.39 -6.83 -0.11
C VAL A 22 -2.71 -6.14 -0.43
N THR A 23 -2.83 -4.83 -0.27
CA THR A 23 -4.07 -4.11 -0.61
C THR A 23 -4.40 -4.22 -2.09
N GLN A 24 -5.70 -4.28 -2.42
CA GLN A 24 -6.16 -4.37 -3.81
C GLN A 24 -5.63 -3.23 -4.68
N SER A 25 -5.60 -2.00 -4.14
CA SER A 25 -5.07 -0.82 -4.83
C SER A 25 -3.60 -1.02 -5.24
N PHE A 26 -2.76 -1.52 -4.33
CA PHE A 26 -1.36 -1.78 -4.62
C PHE A 26 -1.18 -2.92 -5.63
N PHE A 27 -1.94 -4.01 -5.49
CA PHE A 27 -1.89 -5.15 -6.41
C PHE A 27 -2.17 -4.71 -7.85
N VAL A 28 -3.20 -3.88 -8.06
CA VAL A 28 -3.56 -3.35 -9.39
C VAL A 28 -2.46 -2.45 -9.94
N ILE A 29 -1.90 -1.55 -9.13
CA ILE A 29 -0.84 -0.63 -9.55
C ILE A 29 0.44 -1.40 -9.89
N ASN A 30 0.81 -2.40 -9.07
CA ASN A 30 1.95 -3.26 -9.32
C ASN A 30 1.79 -4.03 -10.65
N GLY A 31 0.62 -4.66 -10.87
CA GLY A 31 0.33 -5.37 -12.10
C GLY A 31 0.34 -4.46 -13.34
N LEU A 32 -0.29 -3.28 -13.24
CA LEU A 32 -0.34 -2.31 -14.33
C LEU A 32 1.06 -1.78 -14.67
N LEU A 33 1.85 -1.39 -13.67
CA LEU A 33 3.21 -0.87 -13.86
C LEU A 33 4.10 -1.89 -14.55
N ASN A 34 4.07 -3.16 -14.10
CA ASN A 34 4.87 -4.21 -14.71
C ASN A 34 4.39 -4.57 -16.12
N THR A 35 3.08 -4.49 -16.39
CA THR A 35 2.54 -4.67 -17.75
C THR A 35 3.04 -3.58 -18.68
N ILE A 36 3.00 -2.32 -18.27
CA ILE A 36 3.53 -1.20 -19.06
C ILE A 36 5.03 -1.38 -19.31
N LEU A 37 5.79 -1.77 -18.28
CA LEU A 37 7.23 -1.98 -18.39
C LEU A 37 7.57 -3.18 -19.30
N PHE A 38 6.78 -4.24 -19.26
CA PHE A 38 6.88 -5.39 -20.17
C PHE A 38 6.71 -4.94 -21.63
N LEU A 39 5.66 -4.17 -21.94
CA LEU A 39 5.43 -3.65 -23.29
C LEU A 39 6.56 -2.70 -23.74
N ALA A 40 7.03 -1.81 -22.86
CA ALA A 40 8.06 -0.84 -23.19
C ALA A 40 9.43 -1.50 -23.43
N SER A 41 9.77 -2.53 -22.66
CA SER A 41 11.07 -3.21 -22.76
C SER A 41 11.08 -4.39 -23.75
N ASN A 42 9.91 -4.85 -24.21
CA ASN A 42 9.75 -6.07 -25.02
C ASN A 42 10.46 -7.29 -24.42
N SER A 43 10.55 -7.36 -23.09
CA SER A 43 11.28 -8.40 -22.37
C SER A 43 10.41 -8.91 -21.23
N PHE A 44 10.41 -10.21 -20.97
CA PHE A 44 9.65 -10.83 -19.86
C PHE A 44 10.25 -10.54 -18.46
N LEU A 45 11.40 -9.87 -18.39
CA LEU A 45 12.07 -9.55 -17.13
C LEU A 45 11.20 -8.78 -16.12
N PRO A 46 10.37 -7.78 -16.51
CA PRO A 46 9.50 -7.05 -15.59
C PRO A 46 8.44 -7.96 -14.95
N LEU A 47 7.84 -8.86 -15.74
CA LEU A 47 6.83 -9.80 -15.25
C LEU A 47 7.41 -10.84 -14.30
N MET A 48 8.60 -11.37 -14.62
CA MET A 48 9.15 -12.52 -13.90
C MET A 48 9.99 -12.13 -12.68
N LEU A 49 10.61 -10.94 -12.69
CA LEU A 49 11.48 -10.49 -11.61
C LEU A 49 10.92 -9.28 -10.86
N PHE A 50 10.58 -8.20 -11.56
CA PHE A 50 10.15 -6.96 -10.90
C PHE A 50 8.80 -7.09 -10.20
N LEU A 51 7.82 -7.73 -10.84
CA LEU A 51 6.50 -7.95 -10.26
C LEU A 51 6.53 -8.68 -8.91
N PRO A 52 7.16 -9.88 -8.78
CA PRO A 52 7.22 -10.56 -7.50
C PRO A 52 8.10 -9.83 -6.47
N LEU A 53 9.17 -9.14 -6.90
CA LEU A 53 9.98 -8.34 -5.97
C LEU A 53 9.18 -7.19 -5.36
N LEU A 54 8.50 -6.40 -6.19
CA LEU A 54 7.64 -5.31 -5.73
C LEU A 54 6.48 -5.83 -4.89
N HIS A 55 5.88 -6.96 -5.29
CA HIS A 55 4.82 -7.60 -4.50
C HIS A 55 5.31 -8.05 -3.13
N GLY A 56 6.51 -8.64 -3.06
CA GLY A 56 7.14 -9.04 -1.81
C GLY A 56 7.41 -7.86 -0.87
N LEU A 57 7.89 -6.74 -1.40
CA LEU A 57 8.06 -5.50 -0.62
C LEU A 57 6.71 -5.00 -0.09
N GLY A 58 5.66 -5.03 -0.92
CA GLY A 58 4.33 -4.62 -0.49
C GLY A 58 3.72 -5.55 0.53
N TYR A 59 3.98 -6.85 0.43
CA TYR A 59 3.59 -7.84 1.43
C TYR A 59 4.24 -7.54 2.78
N VAL A 60 5.56 -7.28 2.80
CA VAL A 60 6.28 -6.92 4.03
C VAL A 60 5.73 -5.64 4.66
N ALA A 61 5.40 -4.63 3.84
CA ALA A 61 4.77 -3.40 4.33
C ALA A 61 3.42 -3.68 5.01
N CYS A 62 2.58 -4.54 4.41
CA CYS A 62 1.27 -4.91 4.94
C CYS A 62 1.31 -5.82 6.18
N LEU A 63 2.47 -6.40 6.53
CA LEU A 63 2.61 -7.17 7.79
C LEU A 63 2.48 -6.28 9.04
N LYS A 64 2.88 -5.00 8.95
CA LYS A 64 2.76 -4.05 10.05
C LYS A 64 1.32 -3.55 10.18
N ASP A 65 0.71 -3.12 9.08
CA ASP A 65 -0.67 -2.66 9.02
C ASP A 65 -1.28 -2.97 7.63
N PRO A 66 -2.46 -3.62 7.53
CA PRO A 66 -3.11 -3.84 6.25
C PRO A 66 -3.47 -2.53 5.51
N ARG A 67 -3.56 -1.38 6.18
CA ARG A 67 -3.95 -0.08 5.60
C ARG A 67 -2.76 0.78 5.14
N THR A 68 -1.52 0.28 5.21
CA THR A 68 -0.31 1.07 4.87
C THR A 68 -0.44 1.81 3.53
N PHE A 69 -0.90 1.14 2.48
CA PHE A 69 -1.02 1.75 1.15
C PHE A 69 -2.16 2.77 1.05
N ASP A 70 -3.31 2.51 1.68
CA ASP A 70 -4.43 3.45 1.65
C ASP A 70 -4.09 4.74 2.40
N LEU A 71 -3.39 4.61 3.54
CA LEU A 71 -2.87 5.76 4.29
C LEU A 71 -1.82 6.53 3.48
N TRP A 72 -0.91 5.82 2.80
CA TRP A 72 0.06 6.44 1.92
C TRP A 72 -0.60 7.22 0.76
N PHE A 73 -1.65 6.65 0.14
CA PHE A 73 -2.44 7.36 -0.87
C PHE A 73 -3.19 8.56 -0.30
N ALA A 74 -3.80 8.44 0.88
CA ALA A 74 -4.48 9.55 1.54
C ALA A 74 -3.52 10.70 1.85
N TYR A 75 -2.34 10.37 2.38
CA TYR A 75 -1.27 11.32 2.62
C TYR A 75 -0.83 12.00 1.32
N ALA A 76 -0.56 11.24 0.25
CA ALA A 76 -0.13 11.78 -1.04
C ALA A 76 -1.18 12.74 -1.64
N LYS A 77 -2.47 12.41 -1.52
CA LYS A 77 -3.58 13.20 -2.07
C LYS A 77 -3.87 14.47 -1.27
N HIS A 78 -3.93 14.36 0.06
CA HIS A 78 -4.51 15.42 0.89
C HIS A 78 -3.50 16.18 1.73
N CYS A 79 -2.33 15.59 2.01
CA CYS A 79 -1.42 16.09 3.04
C CYS A 79 -0.13 16.74 2.50
N THR A 80 0.00 16.86 1.18
CA THR A 80 1.21 17.40 0.52
C THR A 80 1.24 18.92 0.38
N LYS A 81 0.09 19.61 0.53
CA LYS A 81 -0.09 21.04 0.14
C LYS A 81 -0.24 22.03 1.32
N CYS A 82 0.26 21.71 2.52
CA CYS A 82 0.19 22.64 3.65
C CYS A 82 1.32 23.67 3.61
N LYS A 83 1.01 24.94 3.33
CA LYS A 83 2.01 26.03 3.26
C LYS A 83 2.76 26.27 4.57
N ASN A 84 2.11 26.04 5.72
CA ASN A 84 2.69 26.19 7.05
C ASN A 84 3.29 24.87 7.60
N LYS A 85 3.52 23.85 6.76
CA LYS A 85 4.07 22.54 7.19
C LYS A 85 5.36 22.69 8.01
N ARG A 86 6.23 23.64 7.64
CA ARG A 86 7.47 23.95 8.37
C ARG A 86 7.25 24.54 9.75
N PHE A 87 6.20 25.35 9.93
CA PHE A 87 5.87 25.94 11.24
C PHE A 87 5.41 24.87 12.23
N TRP A 88 4.67 23.87 11.73
CA TRP A 88 4.14 22.76 12.53
C TRP A 88 5.03 21.51 12.53
N ASN A 89 6.33 21.63 12.20
CA ASN A 89 7.27 20.50 12.17
C ASN A 89 6.81 19.28 11.34
N GLY A 90 5.99 19.51 10.30
CA GLY A 90 5.50 18.42 9.47
C GLY A 90 4.37 17.59 10.06
N ALA A 91 3.81 17.95 11.23
CA ALA A 91 2.77 17.20 11.91
C ALA A 91 1.59 16.86 10.98
N ASN A 92 1.26 15.57 10.88
CA ASN A 92 0.18 15.09 10.03
C ASN A 92 -0.52 13.86 10.63
N SER A 93 -1.86 13.85 10.61
CA SER A 93 -2.65 12.71 11.11
C SER A 93 -2.50 11.42 10.30
N TYR A 94 -1.97 11.52 9.08
CA TYR A 94 -1.72 10.42 8.16
C TYR A 94 -0.21 10.24 7.89
N ASP A 95 0.66 10.73 8.78
CA ASP A 95 2.08 10.39 8.68
C ASP A 95 2.25 8.89 8.87
N VAL A 96 3.05 8.28 8.00
CA VAL A 96 3.15 6.81 7.90
C VAL A 96 4.22 6.24 8.86
N PHE A 97 4.89 7.10 9.65
CA PHE A 97 6.01 6.75 10.53
C PHE A 97 6.06 7.60 11.80
#